data_AF-A0AAV2B142-F1
#
_entry.id   AF-A0AAV2B142-F1
#
_cell.length_a   1.000
_cell.length_b   1.000
_cell.length_c   1.000
_cell.angle_alpha   90.00
_cell.angle_beta   90.00
_cell.angle_gamma   90.00
#
_symmetry.space_group_name_H-M   'P 1'
#
loop_
_entity.id
_entity.type
_entity.pdbx_description
1 polymer ?
#
loop_
_entity_poly.entity_id
_entity_poly.type
_entity_poly.pdbx_seq_one_letter_code
_entity_poly.pdbx_strand_id
1 'polypeptide(L)'
;MGLYLQIILGSVNVTIMNKEDSMKYKEEYERFKLTVTVIILILSAQSIIFSYRVLDALLHFLLVWYYCTLTIRESILVVNGSRIKGWWRINHFITTVQAGVIIVWPDGLMYDLFRRQFTLYTCYISILQFLQFNYQQGCLYRLRALGERHKMDITIGKLYF
;
A
#
# COMPACT_ATOMS: atom_id res chain seq x y z
N MET A 1 -10.42 -3.10 -17.22
CA MET A 1 -10.23 -3.35 -15.77
C MET A 1 -11.53 -3.26 -14.94
N GLY A 2 -12.72 -3.24 -15.56
CA GLY A 2 -14.00 -3.29 -14.82
C GLY A 2 -14.39 -4.70 -14.36
N LEU A 3 -13.96 -5.74 -15.09
CA LEU A 3 -14.25 -7.16 -14.80
C LEU A 3 -13.78 -7.62 -13.41
N TYR A 4 -12.55 -7.29 -13.00
CA TYR A 4 -12.02 -7.68 -11.67
C TYR A 4 -12.85 -7.11 -10.51
N LEU A 5 -13.29 -5.84 -10.66
CA LEU A 5 -14.17 -5.20 -9.68
C LEU A 5 -15.55 -5.84 -9.65
N GLN A 6 -16.12 -6.10 -10.84
CA GLN A 6 -17.45 -6.68 -10.97
C GLN A 6 -17.51 -8.11 -10.43
N ILE A 7 -16.40 -8.85 -10.51
CA ILE A 7 -16.24 -10.19 -9.94
C ILE A 7 -16.14 -10.14 -8.40
N ILE A 8 -15.47 -9.14 -7.82
CA ILE A 8 -15.24 -9.06 -6.36
C ILE A 8 -16.39 -8.36 -5.61
N LEU A 9 -16.93 -7.28 -6.17
CA LEU A 9 -17.94 -6.43 -5.52
C LEU A 9 -19.37 -6.70 -6.02
N GLY A 10 -19.55 -7.51 -7.07
CA GLY A 10 -20.85 -7.67 -7.73
C GLY A 10 -21.28 -6.42 -8.49
N SER A 11 -22.56 -6.35 -8.88
CA SER A 11 -23.15 -5.22 -9.61
C SER A 11 -23.42 -3.99 -8.73
N VAL A 12 -22.45 -3.60 -7.90
CA VAL A 12 -22.55 -2.43 -7.02
C VAL A 12 -21.95 -1.23 -7.74
N ASN A 13 -22.67 -0.11 -7.75
CA ASN A 13 -22.21 1.14 -8.35
C ASN A 13 -21.13 1.77 -7.45
N VAL A 14 -19.86 1.50 -7.77
CA VAL A 14 -18.69 2.02 -7.01
C VAL A 14 -18.20 3.38 -7.54
N THR A 15 -18.94 3.94 -8.47
CA THR A 15 -18.68 5.24 -9.10
C THR A 15 -19.11 6.37 -8.17
N ILE A 16 -18.16 7.16 -7.69
CA ILE A 16 -18.39 8.37 -6.92
C ILE A 16 -18.71 9.48 -7.91
N MET A 17 -20.01 9.82 -8.05
CA MET A 17 -20.49 10.81 -9.02
C MET A 17 -19.93 12.22 -8.78
N ASN A 18 -19.59 12.56 -7.54
CA ASN A 18 -19.08 13.87 -7.17
C ASN A 18 -17.54 13.89 -7.10
N LYS A 19 -16.93 14.86 -7.78
CA LYS A 19 -15.47 15.01 -7.81
C LYS A 19 -14.88 15.39 -6.45
N GLU A 20 -15.64 16.11 -5.64
CA GLU A 20 -15.21 16.49 -4.29
C GLU A 20 -15.11 15.27 -3.38
N ASP A 21 -16.10 14.37 -3.45
CA ASP A 21 -16.11 13.12 -2.70
C ASP A 21 -14.99 12.16 -3.16
N SER A 22 -14.69 12.11 -4.46
CA SER A 22 -13.54 11.33 -4.95
C SER A 22 -12.20 11.88 -4.46
N MET A 23 -12.07 13.19 -4.30
CA MET A 23 -10.85 13.81 -3.74
C MET A 23 -10.74 13.54 -2.25
N LYS A 24 -11.84 13.64 -1.50
CA LYS A 24 -11.90 13.30 -0.08
C LYS A 24 -11.55 11.83 0.17
N TYR A 25 -12.10 10.92 -0.62
CA TYR A 25 -11.75 9.49 -0.56
C TYR A 25 -10.26 9.24 -0.82
N LYS A 26 -9.67 9.97 -1.78
CA LYS A 26 -8.22 9.89 -2.03
C LYS A 26 -7.41 10.35 -0.83
N GLU A 27 -7.81 11.43 -0.16
CA GLU A 27 -7.14 11.90 1.07
C GLU A 27 -7.26 10.88 2.22
N GLU A 28 -8.42 10.26 2.39
CA GLU A 28 -8.61 9.18 3.37
C GLU A 28 -7.79 7.92 3.06
N TYR A 29 -7.68 7.55 1.79
CA TYR A 29 -6.81 6.46 1.33
C TYR A 29 -5.34 6.76 1.64
N GLU A 30 -4.87 7.96 1.33
CA GLU A 30 -3.49 8.37 1.59
C GLU A 30 -3.19 8.41 3.10
N ARG A 31 -4.11 8.93 3.92
CA ARG A 31 -3.99 8.92 5.39
C ARG A 31 -3.93 7.50 5.94
N PHE A 32 -4.82 6.61 5.49
CA PHE A 32 -4.81 5.20 5.89
C PHE A 32 -3.49 4.52 5.55
N LYS A 33 -3.00 4.72 4.33
CA LYS A 33 -1.73 4.15 3.85
C LYS A 33 -0.57 4.57 4.76
N LEU A 34 -0.48 5.86 5.08
CA LEU A 34 0.55 6.37 5.97
C LEU A 34 0.45 5.77 7.38
N THR A 35 -0.73 5.81 8.00
CA THR A 35 -0.95 5.31 9.36
C THR A 35 -0.55 3.84 9.47
N VAL A 36 -1.00 2.99 8.55
CA VAL A 36 -0.67 1.55 8.60
C VAL A 36 0.80 1.30 8.27
N THR A 37 1.40 2.04 7.33
CA THR A 37 2.83 1.93 7.02
C THR A 37 3.71 2.24 8.24
N VAL A 38 3.36 3.25 9.03
CA VAL A 38 4.08 3.58 10.27
C VAL A 38 3.96 2.46 11.31
N ILE A 39 2.77 1.86 11.44
CA ILE A 39 2.56 0.71 12.35
C ILE A 39 3.40 -0.49 11.90
N ILE A 40 3.40 -0.80 10.60
CA ILE A 40 4.23 -1.89 10.02
C ILE A 40 5.71 -1.61 10.28
N LEU A 41 6.16 -0.38 10.11
CA LEU A 41 7.55 0.00 10.36
C LEU A 41 7.97 -0.29 11.81
N ILE A 42 7.15 0.15 12.78
CA ILE A 42 7.41 -0.08 14.21
C ILE A 42 7.43 -1.58 14.53
N LEU A 43 6.43 -2.33 14.08
CA LEU A 43 6.35 -3.77 14.32
C LEU A 43 7.49 -4.55 13.66
N SER A 44 7.92 -4.13 12.46
CA SER A 44 9.06 -4.73 11.77
C SER A 44 10.38 -4.47 12.51
N ALA A 45 10.58 -3.26 13.02
CA ALA A 45 11.75 -2.93 13.84
C ALA A 45 11.77 -3.73 15.15
N GLN A 46 10.62 -3.87 15.82
CA GLN A 46 10.49 -4.70 17.02
C GLN A 46 10.76 -6.18 16.72
N SER A 47 10.26 -6.70 15.59
CA SER A 47 10.49 -8.09 15.18
C SER A 47 11.97 -8.37 14.90
N ILE A 48 12.71 -7.40 14.37
CA ILE A 48 14.16 -7.51 14.15
C ILE A 48 14.93 -7.57 15.48
N ILE A 49 14.54 -6.76 16.48
CA ILE A 49 15.25 -6.66 17.76
C ILE A 49 14.94 -7.86 18.67
N PHE A 50 13.65 -8.18 18.85
CA PHE A 50 13.20 -9.11 19.88
C PHE A 50 13.00 -10.54 19.36
N SER A 51 13.00 -10.75 18.04
CA SER A 51 12.90 -12.06 17.37
C SER A 51 11.78 -13.00 17.87
N TYR A 52 10.72 -12.49 18.50
CA TYR A 52 9.60 -13.30 18.98
C TYR A 52 8.68 -13.75 17.84
N ARG A 53 8.38 -15.05 17.79
CA ARG A 53 7.50 -15.65 16.77
C ARG A 53 6.10 -15.01 16.72
N VAL A 54 5.58 -14.60 17.88
CA VAL A 54 4.27 -13.91 17.96
C VAL A 54 4.32 -12.56 17.27
N LEU A 55 5.42 -11.80 17.41
CA LEU A 55 5.58 -10.51 16.73
C LEU A 55 5.66 -10.68 15.21
N ASP A 56 6.36 -11.70 14.73
CA ASP A 56 6.36 -11.99 13.30
C ASP A 56 4.97 -12.37 12.81
N ALA A 57 4.26 -13.26 13.51
CA ALA A 57 2.92 -13.67 13.10
C ALA A 57 1.96 -12.46 13.02
N LEU A 58 2.03 -11.55 13.99
CA LEU A 58 1.27 -10.30 13.98
C LEU A 58 1.67 -9.40 12.80
N LEU A 59 2.97 -9.25 12.52
CA LEU A 59 3.48 -8.47 11.39
C LEU A 59 2.99 -9.03 10.05
N HIS A 60 3.13 -10.35 9.83
CA HIS A 60 2.71 -10.99 8.59
C HIS A 60 1.19 -10.93 8.40
N PHE A 61 0.42 -11.17 9.48
CA PHE A 61 -1.03 -11.02 9.43
C PHE A 61 -1.44 -9.59 9.08
N LEU A 62 -0.79 -8.59 9.70
CA LEU A 62 -1.01 -7.19 9.41
C LEU A 62 -0.67 -6.85 7.95
N LEU A 63 0.42 -7.39 7.40
CA LEU A 63 0.80 -7.21 5.99
C LEU A 63 -0.28 -7.75 5.04
N VAL A 64 -0.76 -8.97 5.29
CA VAL A 64 -1.83 -9.58 4.47
C VAL A 64 -3.08 -8.72 4.52
N TRP A 65 -3.53 -8.33 5.72
CA TRP A 65 -4.69 -7.47 5.89
C TRP A 65 -4.51 -6.11 5.21
N TYR A 66 -3.33 -5.49 5.37
CA TYR A 66 -3.00 -4.20 4.80
C TYR A 66 -3.06 -4.21 3.27
N TYR A 67 -2.37 -5.14 2.63
CA TYR A 67 -2.33 -5.20 1.17
C TYR A 67 -3.66 -5.64 0.55
N CYS A 68 -4.43 -6.51 1.21
CA CYS A 68 -5.81 -6.80 0.80
C CYS A 68 -6.68 -5.53 0.82
N THR A 69 -6.65 -4.78 1.93
CA THR A 69 -7.41 -3.53 2.08
C THR A 69 -6.95 -2.47 1.07
N LEU A 70 -5.63 -2.36 0.86
CA LEU A 70 -5.04 -1.43 -0.09
C LEU A 70 -5.51 -1.75 -1.51
N THR A 71 -5.52 -3.03 -1.90
CA THR A 71 -5.97 -3.46 -3.24
C THR A 71 -7.43 -3.10 -3.49
N ILE A 72 -8.31 -3.25 -2.50
CA ILE A 72 -9.73 -2.85 -2.61
C ILE A 72 -9.84 -1.33 -2.79
N ARG A 73 -9.16 -0.54 -1.94
CA ARG A 73 -9.20 0.93 -2.01
C ARG A 73 -8.61 1.46 -3.33
N GLU A 74 -7.51 0.88 -3.80
CA GLU A 74 -6.90 1.21 -5.09
C GLU A 74 -7.81 0.86 -6.26
N SER A 75 -8.54 -0.25 -6.18
CA SER A 75 -9.52 -0.64 -7.18
C SER A 75 -10.64 0.40 -7.31
N ILE A 76 -11.15 0.91 -6.18
CA ILE A 76 -12.14 1.99 -6.15
C ILE A 76 -11.57 3.28 -6.76
N LEU A 77 -10.34 3.66 -6.40
CA LEU A 77 -9.68 4.84 -6.97
C LEU A 77 -9.51 4.74 -8.49
N VAL A 78 -9.13 3.57 -9.02
CA VAL A 78 -8.93 3.35 -10.46
C VAL A 78 -10.24 3.53 -11.23
N VAL A 79 -11.35 3.02 -10.70
CA VAL A 79 -12.68 3.20 -11.31
C VAL A 79 -13.11 4.67 -11.33
N ASN A 80 -12.70 5.44 -10.32
CA ASN A 80 -12.97 6.87 -10.22
C ASN A 80 -11.93 7.76 -10.96
N GLY A 81 -11.13 7.15 -11.85
CA GLY A 81 -10.22 7.87 -12.76
C GLY A 81 -8.77 7.99 -12.27
N SER A 82 -8.41 7.38 -11.13
CA SER A 82 -7.02 7.36 -10.66
C SER A 82 -6.16 6.42 -11.52
N ARG A 83 -5.19 6.97 -12.25
CA ARG A 83 -4.10 6.26 -12.95
C ARG A 83 -3.04 5.65 -11.99
N ILE A 84 -3.40 4.59 -11.29
CA ILE A 84 -2.44 3.77 -10.54
C ILE A 84 -1.77 2.76 -11.50
N LYS A 85 -0.44 2.68 -11.52
CA LYS A 85 0.29 1.73 -12.39
C LYS A 85 -0.06 0.29 -12.03
N GLY A 86 -0.33 -0.54 -13.05
CA GLY A 86 -0.67 -1.96 -12.87
C GLY A 86 0.44 -2.77 -12.19
N TRP A 87 1.70 -2.52 -12.54
CA TRP A 87 2.88 -3.14 -11.91
C TRP A 87 2.90 -2.98 -10.38
N TRP A 88 2.49 -1.80 -9.89
CA TRP A 88 2.44 -1.52 -8.46
C TRP A 88 1.45 -2.45 -7.73
N ARG A 89 0.27 -2.68 -8.33
CA ARG A 89 -0.73 -3.61 -7.80
C ARG A 89 -0.27 -5.06 -7.82
N ILE A 90 0.48 -5.46 -8.84
CA ILE A 90 1.06 -6.81 -8.92
C ILE A 90 2.04 -7.03 -7.76
N ASN A 91 2.88 -6.03 -7.46
CA ASN A 91 3.82 -6.11 -6.34
C ASN A 91 3.12 -6.30 -4.98
N HIS A 92 2.01 -5.58 -4.74
CA HIS A 92 1.19 -5.76 -3.53
C HIS A 92 0.62 -7.18 -3.42
N PHE A 93 0.14 -7.72 -4.53
CA PHE A 93 -0.41 -9.06 -4.58
C PHE A 93 0.67 -10.12 -4.28
N ILE A 94 1.84 -10.02 -4.90
CA ILE A 94 2.98 -10.89 -4.63
C ILE A 94 3.37 -10.82 -3.15
N THR A 95 3.46 -9.61 -2.59
CA THR A 95 3.81 -9.41 -1.17
C THR A 95 2.78 -10.02 -0.23
N THR A 96 1.48 -9.95 -0.59
CA THR A 96 0.39 -10.58 0.17
C THR A 96 0.52 -12.09 0.19
N VAL A 97 0.76 -12.69 -0.98
CA VAL A 97 0.93 -14.15 -1.11
C VAL A 97 2.16 -14.60 -0.32
N GLN A 98 3.27 -13.88 -0.43
CA GLN A 98 4.50 -14.19 0.29
C GLN A 98 4.30 -14.11 1.81
N ALA A 99 3.63 -13.07 2.31
CA ALA A 99 3.30 -12.96 3.73
C ALA A 99 2.40 -14.12 4.19
N GLY A 100 1.42 -14.52 3.37
CA GLY A 100 0.56 -15.68 3.65
C GLY A 100 1.34 -17.00 3.72
N VAL A 101 2.29 -17.22 2.80
CA VAL A 101 3.15 -18.42 2.80
C VAL A 101 4.02 -18.48 4.06
N ILE A 102 4.60 -17.36 4.48
CA ILE A 102 5.46 -17.32 5.69
C ILE A 102 4.66 -17.67 6.96
N ILE A 103 3.40 -17.26 7.06
CA ILE A 103 2.54 -17.57 8.24
C ILE A 103 2.37 -19.08 8.43
N VAL A 104 2.22 -19.83 7.33
CA VAL A 104 1.97 -21.29 7.36
C VAL A 104 3.28 -22.08 7.39
N TRP A 105 4.43 -21.43 7.14
CA TRP A 105 5.72 -22.10 7.06
C TRP A 105 6.17 -22.61 8.44
N PRO A 106 6.46 -23.91 8.60
CA PRO A 106 6.96 -24.48 9.86
C PRO A 106 8.37 -23.99 10.23
N ASP A 107 8.70 -24.03 11.52
CA ASP A 107 10.04 -23.64 11.97
C ASP A 107 11.13 -24.52 11.37
N GLY A 108 12.23 -23.88 10.96
CA GLY A 108 13.41 -24.56 10.44
C GLY A 108 14.48 -23.58 9.97
N LEU A 109 15.67 -24.09 9.67
CA LEU A 109 16.81 -23.27 9.25
C LEU A 109 16.50 -22.40 8.02
N MET A 110 15.75 -22.95 7.07
CA MET A 110 15.34 -22.20 5.86
C MET A 110 14.35 -21.08 6.19
N TYR A 111 13.44 -21.32 7.13
CA TYR A 111 12.49 -20.32 7.61
C TYR A 111 13.23 -19.16 8.29
N ASP A 112 14.19 -19.42 9.18
CA ASP A 112 14.93 -18.36 9.88
C ASP A 112 15.78 -17.49 8.95
N LEU A 113 16.43 -18.11 7.95
CA LEU A 113 17.19 -17.38 6.94
C LEU A 113 16.30 -16.48 6.09
N PHE A 114 15.14 -16.99 5.66
CA PHE A 114 14.21 -16.24 4.81
C PHE A 114 13.45 -15.16 5.58
N ARG A 115 12.99 -15.48 6.81
CA ARG A 115 12.31 -14.57 7.73
C ARG A 115 13.10 -13.28 7.90
N ARG A 116 14.40 -13.40 8.22
CA ARG A 116 15.24 -12.21 8.45
C ARG A 116 15.30 -11.31 7.21
N GLN A 117 15.46 -11.91 6.03
CA GLN A 117 15.47 -11.15 4.77
C GLN A 117 14.13 -10.49 4.51
N PHE A 118 13.02 -11.19 4.74
CA PHE A 118 11.68 -10.67 4.53
C PHE A 118 11.32 -9.53 5.49
N THR A 119 11.66 -9.65 6.78
CA THR A 119 11.41 -8.60 7.78
C THR A 119 12.25 -7.35 7.48
N LEU A 120 13.51 -7.51 7.08
CA LEU A 120 14.36 -6.40 6.65
C LEU A 120 13.81 -5.73 5.38
N TYR A 121 13.39 -6.51 4.39
CA TYR A 121 12.74 -6.01 3.18
C TYR A 121 11.46 -5.23 3.52
N THR A 122 10.62 -5.76 4.41
CA THR A 122 9.39 -5.11 4.88
C THR A 122 9.68 -3.76 5.55
N CYS A 123 10.69 -3.72 6.42
CA CYS A 123 11.13 -2.48 7.07
C CYS A 123 11.60 -1.45 6.02
N TYR A 124 12.46 -1.88 5.09
CA TYR A 124 12.98 -1.04 4.02
C TYR A 124 11.87 -0.47 3.13
N ILE A 125 10.95 -1.31 2.66
CA ILE A 125 9.81 -0.87 1.84
C ILE A 125 8.90 0.09 2.62
N SER A 126 8.69 -0.12 3.91
CA SER A 126 7.88 0.78 4.74
C SER A 126 8.52 2.17 4.86
N ILE A 127 9.85 2.25 4.98
CA ILE A 127 10.59 3.52 4.93
C ILE A 127 10.44 4.18 3.56
N LEU A 128 10.64 3.44 2.47
CA LEU A 128 10.46 3.97 1.12
C LEU A 128 9.05 4.49 0.88
N GLN A 129 8.03 3.76 1.34
CA GLN A 129 6.64 4.14 1.24
C GLN A 129 6.34 5.43 2.00
N PHE A 130 6.93 5.59 3.20
CA PHE A 130 6.85 6.81 3.99
C PHE A 130 7.52 8.00 3.27
N LEU A 131 8.73 7.82 2.74
CA LEU A 131 9.43 8.87 2.01
C LEU A 131 8.70 9.28 0.72
N GLN A 132 8.21 8.29 -0.03
CA GLN A 132 7.42 8.52 -1.23
C GLN A 132 6.16 9.33 -0.91
N PHE A 133 5.47 9.02 0.18
CA PHE A 133 4.32 9.78 0.64
C PHE A 133 4.67 11.24 0.93
N ASN A 134 5.72 11.50 1.72
CA ASN A 134 6.13 12.86 2.07
C ASN A 134 6.50 13.67 0.82
N TYR A 135 7.22 13.05 -0.11
CA TYR A 135 7.59 13.68 -1.38
C TYR A 135 6.36 14.04 -2.23
N GLN A 136 5.42 13.10 -2.37
CA GLN A 136 4.19 13.30 -3.15
C GLN A 136 3.31 14.39 -2.53
N GLN A 137 3.17 14.41 -1.21
CA GLN A 137 2.44 15.46 -0.49
C GLN A 137 3.11 16.83 -0.63
N GLY A 138 4.43 16.91 -0.54
CA GLY A 138 5.17 18.17 -0.74
C GLY A 138 5.00 18.73 -2.15
N CYS A 139 5.01 17.86 -3.17
CA CYS A 139 4.72 18.28 -4.54
C CYS A 139 3.27 18.74 -4.72
N LEU A 140 2.30 18.05 -4.11
CA LEU A 140 0.89 18.41 -4.16
C LEU A 140 0.63 19.75 -3.45
N TYR A 141 1.24 19.97 -2.28
CA TYR A 141 1.16 21.22 -1.55
C TYR A 141 1.74 22.38 -2.36
N ARG A 142 2.90 22.19 -3.00
CA ARG A 142 3.51 23.19 -3.89
C ARG A 142 2.59 23.53 -5.08
N LEU A 143 2.00 22.52 -5.73
CA LEU A 143 1.06 22.74 -6.83
C LEU A 143 -0.21 23.50 -6.36
N ARG A 144 -0.72 23.18 -5.17
CA ARG A 144 -1.84 23.91 -4.55
C ARG A 144 -1.46 25.37 -4.24
N ALA A 145 -0.26 25.62 -3.72
CA ALA A 145 0.24 26.95 -3.40
C ALA A 145 0.51 27.82 -4.65
N LEU A 146 0.89 27.21 -5.77
CA LEU A 146 1.15 27.88 -7.05
C LEU A 146 -0.14 28.20 -7.85
N GLY A 147 -1.32 27.81 -7.38
CA GLY A 147 -2.58 28.04 -8.10
C GLY A 147 -2.77 27.18 -9.35
N GLU A 148 -1.82 26.32 -9.69
CA GLU A 148 -1.91 25.36 -10.80
C GLU A 148 -2.80 24.17 -10.42
N ARG A 149 -4.09 24.41 -10.34
CA ARG A 149 -5.11 23.38 -10.12
C ARG A 149 -5.32 22.57 -11.40
N HIS A 150 -4.39 21.67 -11.76
CA HIS A 150 -4.69 20.65 -12.76
C HIS A 150 -5.32 19.41 -12.11
N LYS A 151 -6.50 19.05 -12.64
CA LYS A 151 -7.34 17.93 -12.21
C LYS A 151 -6.53 16.64 -12.17
N MET A 152 -6.38 16.08 -10.97
CA MET A 152 -6.26 14.64 -10.76
C MET A 152 -5.13 13.94 -11.54
N ASP A 153 -3.99 14.61 -11.77
CA ASP A 153 -2.80 13.91 -12.24
C ASP A 153 -2.10 13.19 -11.10
N ILE A 154 -1.65 11.99 -11.41
CA ILE A 154 -0.87 11.15 -10.51
C ILE A 154 0.57 11.32 -10.94
N THR A 155 1.42 11.68 -9.99
CA THR A 155 2.84 11.91 -10.20
C THR A 155 3.54 10.61 -10.58
N ILE A 156 3.46 10.25 -11.87
CA ILE A 156 4.44 9.40 -12.53
C ILE A 156 4.75 9.99 -13.92
N GLY A 157 5.02 11.30 -13.94
CA GLY A 157 5.21 12.05 -15.19
C GLY A 157 6.26 13.15 -15.15
N LYS A 158 7.16 13.20 -14.16
CA LYS A 158 8.33 14.10 -14.17
C LYS A 158 9.56 13.49 -13.49
N LEU A 159 9.96 12.29 -13.92
CA LEU A 159 11.37 11.93 -13.96
C LEU A 159 11.69 11.62 -15.43
N TYR A 160 12.10 12.67 -16.14
CA TYR A 160 12.98 12.50 -17.29
C TYR A 160 14.40 12.55 -16.75
N PHE A 161 15.13 11.48 -17.06
CA PHE A 161 16.47 11.07 -16.62
C PHE A 161 16.58 10.54 -15.19
#